data_AF-A0A067H8R5-F1
#
_entry.id   AF-A0A067H8R5-F1
#
_cell.length_a   1.000
_cell.length_b   1.000
_cell.length_c   1.000
_cell.angle_alpha   90.00
_cell.angle_beta   90.00
_cell.angle_gamma   90.00
#
_symmetry.space_group_name_H-M   'P 1'
#
loop_
_entity.id
_entity.type
_entity.pdbx_description
1 polymer ?
#
loop_
_entity_poly.entity_id
_entity_poly.type
_entity_poly.pdbx_seq_one_letter_code
_entity_poly.pdbx_strand_id
1 'polypeptide(L)'
;MRKDDEILMGCLFLFLCLPSEKQREFYKNAKYVSKYRKSLKQHTSQQNDASSSAKPAQDENETEDGGEMNISLKKKKKKQSLEELYEKKHEEEERARRERDAIFLAKKEEREKAEAQRKELRSKMFKKTRHGQPVMKYRIEHLLQTIQGSSKKPS
;
A
#
# COMPACT_ATOMS: atom_id res chain seq x y z
N MET A 1 2.36 -31.51 -16.64
CA MET A 1 1.19 -30.61 -16.74
C MET A 1 1.36 -29.71 -17.96
N ARG A 2 0.37 -28.90 -18.36
CA ARG A 2 0.61 -27.87 -19.39
C ARG A 2 1.31 -26.68 -18.74
N LYS A 3 2.17 -25.98 -19.50
CA LYS A 3 2.93 -24.83 -18.99
C LYS A 3 2.01 -23.73 -18.44
N ASP A 4 0.82 -23.58 -19.01
CA ASP A 4 -0.19 -22.62 -18.54
C ASP A 4 -0.73 -22.95 -17.14
N ASP A 5 -0.83 -24.25 -16.79
CA ASP A 5 -1.28 -24.70 -15.48
C ASP A 5 -0.23 -24.35 -14.40
N GLU A 6 1.06 -24.46 -14.72
CA GLU A 6 2.19 -24.07 -13.83
C GLU A 6 2.28 -22.56 -13.64
N ILE A 7 2.10 -21.78 -14.71
CA ILE A 7 2.04 -20.30 -14.65
C ILE A 7 0.86 -19.86 -13.78
N LEU A 8 -0.32 -20.48 -13.95
CA LEU A 8 -1.51 -20.16 -13.15
C LEU A 8 -1.31 -20.47 -11.66
N MET A 9 -0.71 -21.62 -11.33
CA MET A 9 -0.37 -21.99 -9.97
C MET A 9 0.67 -21.06 -9.35
N GLY A 10 1.70 -20.67 -10.11
CA GLY A 10 2.70 -19.68 -9.67
C GLY A 10 2.11 -18.30 -9.40
N CYS A 11 1.20 -17.83 -10.27
CA CYS A 11 0.47 -16.57 -10.06
C CYS A 11 -0.44 -16.64 -8.82
N LEU A 12 -1.11 -17.78 -8.59
CA LEU A 12 -1.96 -17.98 -7.42
C LEU A 12 -1.14 -18.01 -6.12
N PHE A 13 0.03 -18.66 -6.13
CA PHE A 13 0.95 -18.69 -4.99
C PHE A 13 1.49 -17.30 -4.64
N LEU A 14 1.94 -16.54 -5.66
CA LEU A 14 2.36 -15.13 -5.48
C LEU A 14 1.22 -14.26 -4.94
N PHE A 15 -0.01 -14.45 -5.42
CA PHE A 15 -1.19 -13.73 -4.94
C PHE A 15 -1.52 -14.05 -3.47
N LEU A 16 -1.45 -15.31 -3.07
CA LEU A 16 -1.71 -15.73 -1.68
C LEU A 16 -0.64 -15.25 -0.69
N CYS A 17 0.60 -15.04 -1.16
CA CYS A 17 1.70 -14.52 -0.35
C CYS A 17 1.69 -12.99 -0.19
N LEU A 18 0.88 -12.27 -0.98
CA LEU A 18 0.73 -10.81 -0.87
C LEU A 18 -0.14 -10.39 0.34
N PRO A 19 0.17 -9.26 1.01
CA PRO A 19 -0.71 -8.70 2.04
C PRO A 19 -2.14 -8.45 1.54
N SER A 20 -3.14 -8.55 2.41
CA SER A 20 -4.56 -8.48 2.06
C SER A 20 -4.97 -7.19 1.31
N GLU A 21 -4.35 -6.06 1.62
CA GLU A 21 -4.56 -4.82 0.87
C GLU A 21 -4.09 -4.93 -0.59
N LYS A 22 -2.94 -5.57 -0.81
CA LYS A 22 -2.36 -5.80 -2.14
C LYS A 22 -3.11 -6.87 -2.93
N GLN A 23 -3.67 -7.88 -2.28
CA GLN A 23 -4.64 -8.80 -2.90
C GLN A 23 -5.87 -8.05 -3.44
N ARG A 24 -6.40 -7.10 -2.67
CA ARG A 24 -7.56 -6.29 -3.06
C ARG A 24 -7.24 -5.32 -4.21
N GLU A 25 -6.05 -4.74 -4.24
CA GLU A 25 -5.53 -3.95 -5.36
C GLU A 25 -5.38 -4.81 -6.64
N PHE A 26 -4.72 -5.97 -6.54
CA PHE A 26 -4.52 -6.86 -7.68
C PHE A 26 -5.84 -7.34 -8.30
N TYR A 27 -6.84 -7.69 -7.48
CA TYR A 27 -8.18 -8.04 -7.97
C TYR A 27 -8.88 -6.87 -8.69
N LYS A 28 -8.79 -5.64 -8.15
CA LYS A 28 -9.29 -4.44 -8.83
C LYS A 28 -8.60 -4.24 -10.17
N ASN A 29 -7.27 -4.38 -10.22
CA ASN A 29 -6.47 -4.20 -11.43
C ASN A 29 -6.82 -5.24 -12.50
N ALA A 30 -6.95 -6.52 -12.14
CA ALA A 30 -7.43 -7.57 -13.05
C ALA A 30 -8.84 -7.27 -13.61
N LYS A 31 -9.73 -6.69 -12.78
CA LYS A 31 -11.07 -6.24 -13.21
C LYS A 31 -11.02 -5.06 -14.19
N TYR A 32 -10.09 -4.12 -14.03
CA TYR A 32 -9.90 -3.01 -14.99
C TYR A 32 -9.24 -3.49 -16.30
N VAL A 33 -8.20 -4.32 -16.24
CA VAL A 33 -7.55 -4.91 -17.41
C VAL A 33 -8.54 -5.73 -18.25
N SER A 34 -9.38 -6.55 -17.60
CA SER A 34 -10.41 -7.33 -18.32
C SER A 34 -11.51 -6.45 -18.92
N LYS A 35 -11.93 -5.36 -18.28
CA LYS A 35 -12.83 -4.36 -18.87
C LYS A 35 -12.20 -3.69 -20.10
N TYR A 36 -10.96 -3.22 -19.99
CA TYR A 36 -10.25 -2.56 -21.08
C TYR A 36 -10.07 -3.50 -22.29
N ARG A 37 -9.62 -4.75 -22.07
CA ARG A 37 -9.49 -5.75 -23.14
C ARG A 37 -10.83 -6.10 -23.80
N LYS A 38 -11.96 -5.99 -23.10
CA LYS A 38 -13.31 -6.14 -23.70
C LYS A 38 -13.68 -4.95 -24.58
N SER A 39 -13.51 -3.72 -24.09
CA SER A 39 -13.77 -2.49 -24.85
C SER A 39 -12.89 -2.40 -26.12
N LEU A 40 -11.60 -2.74 -26.00
CA LEU A 40 -10.69 -2.79 -27.15
C LEU A 40 -11.18 -3.77 -28.22
N LYS A 41 -11.61 -4.98 -27.83
CA LYS A 41 -12.21 -5.96 -28.75
C LYS A 41 -13.48 -5.43 -29.43
N GLN A 42 -14.32 -4.67 -28.73
CA GLN A 42 -15.53 -4.09 -29.31
C GLN A 42 -15.20 -3.03 -30.37
N HIS A 43 -14.26 -2.12 -30.10
CA HIS A 43 -13.80 -1.14 -31.08
C HIS A 43 -13.16 -1.81 -32.30
N THR A 44 -12.31 -2.82 -32.10
CA THR A 44 -11.69 -3.56 -33.22
C THR A 44 -12.72 -4.34 -34.03
N SER A 45 -13.75 -4.94 -33.41
CA SER A 45 -14.80 -5.64 -34.17
C SER A 45 -15.57 -4.67 -35.07
N GLN A 46 -16.00 -3.52 -34.53
CA GLN A 46 -16.73 -2.50 -35.30
C GLN A 46 -15.92 -1.94 -36.49
N GLN A 47 -14.59 -1.90 -36.41
CA GLN A 47 -13.74 -1.48 -37.54
C GLN A 47 -13.60 -2.54 -38.64
N ASN A 48 -13.76 -3.83 -38.32
CA ASN A 48 -13.70 -4.89 -39.34
C ASN A 48 -15.03 -5.00 -40.10
N ASP A 49 -16.16 -4.90 -39.38
CA ASP A 49 -17.51 -4.96 -39.98
C ASP A 49 -17.85 -3.72 -40.84
N ALA A 50 -17.17 -2.58 -40.62
CA ALA A 50 -17.38 -1.33 -41.38
C ALA A 50 -16.54 -1.21 -42.67
N SER A 51 -15.75 -2.23 -43.04
CA SER A 51 -14.78 -2.13 -44.14
C SER A 51 -15.35 -2.41 -45.55
N SER A 52 -16.63 -2.72 -45.69
CA SER A 52 -17.26 -3.07 -46.98
C SER A 52 -18.52 -2.27 -47.33
N SER A 53 -18.39 -0.96 -47.57
CA SER A 53 -19.10 -0.25 -48.65
C SER A 53 -18.67 1.23 -48.68
N ALA A 54 -18.31 1.75 -49.85
CA ALA A 54 -17.90 3.15 -50.02
C ALA A 54 -18.99 3.96 -50.74
N LYS A 55 -19.28 5.17 -50.23
CA LYS A 55 -19.50 6.38 -51.04
C LYS A 55 -19.58 7.65 -50.17
N PRO A 56 -18.98 8.77 -50.59
CA PRO A 56 -19.28 10.09 -50.05
C PRO A 56 -20.42 10.76 -50.83
N ALA A 57 -21.20 11.60 -50.16
CA ALA A 57 -22.02 12.63 -50.78
C ALA A 57 -22.09 13.83 -49.82
N GLN A 58 -21.83 15.04 -50.33
CA GLN A 58 -22.12 16.28 -49.61
C GLN A 58 -23.63 16.53 -49.64
N ASP A 59 -24.16 17.15 -48.59
CA ASP A 59 -25.15 18.21 -48.75
C ASP A 59 -24.98 19.22 -47.61
N GLU A 60 -25.23 20.49 -47.90
CA GLU A 60 -25.04 21.61 -46.97
C GLU A 60 -26.37 21.93 -46.27
N ASN A 61 -26.31 22.34 -45.01
CA ASN A 61 -27.29 23.27 -44.44
C ASN A 61 -26.70 23.92 -43.18
N GLU A 62 -26.55 25.24 -43.22
CA GLU A 62 -26.25 26.05 -42.03
C GLU A 62 -27.48 26.11 -41.11
N THR A 63 -27.28 26.15 -39.79
CA THR A 63 -28.07 26.95 -38.82
C THR A 63 -27.45 26.85 -37.41
N GLU A 64 -27.37 27.99 -36.72
CA GLU A 64 -27.09 28.19 -35.27
C GLU A 64 -25.75 27.73 -34.67
N ASP A 65 -24.75 28.60 -34.83
CA ASP A 65 -23.75 28.87 -33.80
C ASP A 65 -24.42 29.27 -32.46
N GLY A 66 -23.83 28.84 -31.33
CA GLY A 66 -24.30 29.18 -29.98
C GLY A 66 -24.10 28.08 -28.92
N GLY A 67 -24.03 26.80 -29.33
CA GLY A 67 -23.94 25.68 -28.40
C GLY A 67 -22.53 25.35 -27.87
N GLU A 68 -21.49 25.56 -28.68
CA GLU A 68 -20.16 24.97 -28.44
C GLU A 68 -19.41 25.58 -27.25
N MET A 69 -19.52 26.91 -27.07
CA MET A 69 -18.83 27.64 -26.00
C MET A 69 -19.22 27.10 -24.62
N ASN A 70 -20.51 26.79 -24.42
CA ASN A 70 -21.04 26.28 -23.16
C ASN A 70 -20.54 24.86 -22.84
N ILE A 71 -20.43 24.01 -23.87
CA ILE A 71 -19.93 22.63 -23.76
C ILE A 71 -18.44 22.63 -23.40
N SER A 72 -17.63 23.49 -24.01
CA SER A 72 -16.20 23.58 -23.73
C SER A 72 -15.93 24.05 -22.29
N LEU A 73 -16.67 25.04 -21.80
CA LEU A 73 -16.59 25.54 -20.42
C LEU A 73 -17.04 24.50 -19.40
N LYS A 74 -18.14 23.78 -19.65
CA LYS A 74 -18.59 22.65 -18.81
C LYS A 74 -17.55 21.52 -18.78
N LYS A 75 -16.88 21.21 -19.90
CA LYS A 75 -15.78 20.23 -19.96
C LYS A 75 -14.55 20.70 -19.16
N LYS A 76 -14.17 21.97 -19.23
CA LYS A 76 -13.06 22.55 -18.44
C LYS A 76 -13.34 22.49 -16.93
N LYS A 77 -14.53 22.92 -16.48
CA LYS A 77 -14.94 22.84 -15.06
C LYS A 77 -14.97 21.41 -14.53
N LYS A 78 -15.41 20.43 -15.34
CA LYS A 78 -15.37 19.00 -14.98
C LYS A 78 -13.95 18.42 -14.87
N LYS A 79 -12.98 18.95 -15.63
CA LYS A 79 -11.57 18.55 -15.51
C LYS A 79 -10.94 19.10 -14.22
N GLN A 80 -11.17 20.37 -13.91
CA GLN A 80 -10.72 21.01 -12.66
C GLN A 80 -11.28 20.26 -11.42
N SER A 81 -12.58 19.96 -11.42
CA SER A 81 -13.21 19.17 -10.35
C SER A 81 -12.66 17.73 -10.21
N LEU A 82 -12.05 17.16 -11.25
CA LEU A 82 -11.42 15.83 -11.17
C LEU A 82 -10.00 15.94 -10.61
N GLU A 83 -9.24 16.94 -11.04
CA GLU A 83 -7.90 17.27 -10.54
C GLU A 83 -7.91 17.55 -9.03
N GLU A 84 -8.82 18.42 -8.57
CA GLU A 84 -9.05 18.69 -7.15
C GLU A 84 -9.40 17.43 -6.33
N LEU A 85 -10.08 16.45 -6.94
CA LEU A 85 -10.42 15.19 -6.27
C LEU A 85 -9.20 14.29 -6.11
N TYR A 86 -8.30 14.26 -7.09
CA TYR A 86 -7.02 13.55 -7.01
C TYR A 86 -6.10 14.18 -5.97
N GLU A 87 -5.96 15.50 -5.96
CA GLU A 87 -5.13 16.23 -4.98
C GLU A 87 -5.58 15.93 -3.54
N LYS A 88 -6.87 16.10 -3.25
CA LYS A 88 -7.46 15.78 -1.93
C LYS A 88 -7.22 14.31 -1.54
N LYS A 89 -7.28 13.38 -2.50
CA LYS A 89 -7.00 11.95 -2.29
C LYS A 89 -5.53 11.71 -1.90
N HIS A 90 -4.60 12.38 -2.59
CA HIS A 90 -3.18 12.29 -2.28
C HIS A 90 -2.84 12.91 -0.93
N GLU A 91 -3.37 14.10 -0.61
CA GLU A 91 -3.17 14.74 0.69
C GLU A 91 -3.64 13.89 1.87
N GLU A 92 -4.82 13.24 1.73
CA GLU A 92 -5.36 12.31 2.72
C GLU A 92 -4.43 11.09 2.90
N GLU A 93 -3.92 10.52 1.80
CA GLU A 93 -3.02 9.37 1.84
C GLU A 93 -1.65 9.71 2.44
N GLU A 94 -1.08 10.88 2.11
CA GLU A 94 0.16 11.38 2.71
C GLU A 94 0.01 11.70 4.20
N ARG A 95 -1.17 12.13 4.64
CA ARG A 95 -1.47 12.33 6.06
C ARG A 95 -1.55 10.98 6.79
N ALA A 96 -2.28 10.03 6.22
CA ALA A 96 -2.39 8.68 6.76
C ALA A 96 -1.05 7.91 6.77
N ARG A 97 -0.14 8.22 5.83
CA ARG A 97 1.27 7.78 5.87
C ARG A 97 1.96 8.30 7.12
N ARG A 98 2.04 9.63 7.26
CA ARG A 98 2.75 10.31 8.36
C ARG A 98 2.25 9.87 9.74
N GLU A 99 0.95 9.67 9.91
CA GLU A 99 0.35 9.15 11.16
C GLU A 99 0.82 7.71 11.46
N ARG A 100 0.82 6.82 10.47
CA ARG A 100 1.32 5.44 10.63
C ARG A 100 2.82 5.40 10.91
N ASP A 101 3.59 6.23 10.22
CA ASP A 101 5.04 6.31 10.39
C ASP A 101 5.41 6.87 11.77
N ALA A 102 4.69 7.87 12.28
CA ALA A 102 4.86 8.40 13.64
C ALA A 102 4.59 7.32 14.72
N ILE A 103 3.51 6.56 14.59
CA ILE A 103 3.19 5.44 15.51
C ILE A 103 4.28 4.35 15.43
N PHE A 104 4.76 4.04 14.21
CA PHE A 104 5.83 3.06 14.01
C PHE A 104 7.15 3.50 14.63
N LEU A 105 7.54 4.77 14.46
CA LEU A 105 8.76 5.35 15.04
C LEU A 105 8.71 5.35 16.57
N ALA A 106 7.60 5.80 17.18
CA ALA A 106 7.45 5.76 18.64
C ALA A 106 7.56 4.33 19.20
N LYS A 107 6.91 3.37 18.55
CA LYS A 107 6.99 1.94 18.92
C LYS A 107 8.37 1.33 18.69
N LYS A 108 9.11 1.82 17.70
CA LYS A 108 10.50 1.43 17.44
C LYS A 108 11.43 1.96 18.54
N GLU A 109 11.29 3.23 18.90
CA GLU A 109 12.08 3.85 19.97
C GLU A 109 11.85 3.17 21.34
N GLU A 110 10.61 2.84 21.68
CA GLU A 110 10.27 2.07 22.88
C GLU A 110 10.98 0.70 22.90
N ARG A 111 10.96 -0.02 21.78
CA ARG A 111 11.64 -1.31 21.61
C ARG A 111 13.15 -1.19 21.74
N GLU A 112 13.76 -0.19 21.11
CA GLU A 112 15.20 0.06 21.18
C GLU A 112 15.64 0.43 22.60
N LYS A 113 14.85 1.25 23.33
CA LYS A 113 15.08 1.53 24.76
C LYS A 113 15.01 0.26 25.61
N ALA A 114 13.98 -0.57 25.42
CA ALA A 114 13.84 -1.84 26.15
C ALA A 114 14.95 -2.84 25.81
N GLU A 115 15.40 -2.91 24.55
CA GLU A 115 16.52 -3.74 24.13
C GLU A 115 17.86 -3.24 24.68
N ALA A 116 18.11 -1.93 24.68
CA ALA A 116 19.30 -1.33 25.28
C ALA A 116 19.40 -1.66 26.78
N GLN A 117 18.30 -1.52 27.54
CA GLN A 117 18.24 -1.93 28.95
C GLN A 117 18.51 -3.42 29.14
N ARG A 118 17.90 -4.29 28.32
CA ARG A 118 18.16 -5.75 28.33
C ARG A 118 19.62 -6.06 28.03
N LYS A 119 20.23 -5.39 27.06
CA LYS A 119 21.63 -5.58 26.64
C LYS A 119 22.61 -5.10 27.71
N GLU A 120 22.32 -3.98 28.37
CA GLU A 120 23.13 -3.46 29.48
C GLU A 120 23.06 -4.39 30.70
N LEU A 121 21.86 -4.78 31.12
CA LEU A 121 21.65 -5.75 32.20
C LEU A 121 22.37 -7.07 31.87
N ARG A 122 22.18 -7.60 30.65
CA ARG A 122 22.87 -8.79 30.15
C ARG A 122 24.38 -8.63 30.23
N SER A 123 24.94 -7.51 29.77
CA SER A 123 26.37 -7.21 29.85
C SER A 123 26.87 -7.26 31.30
N LYS A 124 26.16 -6.63 32.24
CA LYS A 124 26.48 -6.66 33.68
C LYS A 124 26.44 -8.09 34.25
N MET A 125 25.40 -8.88 33.95
CA MET A 125 25.27 -10.26 34.44
C MET A 125 26.35 -11.21 33.89
N PHE A 126 26.81 -11.00 32.66
CA PHE A 126 27.84 -11.84 32.02
C PHE A 126 29.28 -11.36 32.29
N LYS A 127 29.50 -10.33 33.13
CA LYS A 127 30.85 -9.96 33.59
C LYS A 127 31.47 -11.12 34.36
N LYS A 128 32.74 -11.42 34.05
CA LYS A 128 33.52 -12.51 34.66
C LYS A 128 34.72 -11.97 35.43
N THR A 129 35.16 -12.71 36.44
CA THR A 129 36.44 -12.49 37.15
C THR A 129 37.62 -12.96 36.29
N ARG A 130 38.86 -12.71 36.74
CA ARG A 130 40.10 -13.19 36.09
C ARG A 130 40.10 -14.70 35.80
N HIS A 131 39.40 -15.49 36.62
CA HIS A 131 39.29 -16.95 36.49
C HIS A 131 37.99 -17.41 35.79
N GLY A 132 37.26 -16.51 35.13
CA GLY A 132 36.08 -16.85 34.32
C GLY A 132 34.77 -17.03 35.09
N GLN A 133 34.80 -16.99 36.44
CA GLN A 133 33.59 -17.06 37.28
C GLN A 133 32.74 -15.79 37.12
N PRO A 134 31.39 -15.86 37.18
CA PRO A 134 30.54 -14.67 37.10
C PRO A 134 30.74 -13.74 38.29
N VAL A 135 30.77 -12.42 38.05
CA VAL A 135 30.95 -11.42 39.11
C VAL A 135 29.68 -11.31 39.95
N MET A 136 29.72 -11.90 41.15
CA MET A 136 28.54 -12.05 42.03
C MET A 136 27.82 -10.75 42.37
N LYS A 137 28.53 -9.60 42.44
CA LYS A 137 27.95 -8.27 42.72
C LYS A 137 26.68 -8.00 41.90
N TYR A 138 26.78 -8.09 40.58
CA TYR A 138 25.66 -7.77 39.67
C TYR A 138 24.53 -8.79 39.75
N ARG A 139 24.87 -10.07 40.00
CA ARG A 139 23.88 -11.14 40.12
C ARG A 139 23.05 -11.03 41.40
N ILE A 140 23.69 -10.70 42.52
CA ILE A 140 23.00 -10.45 43.81
C ILE A 140 22.14 -9.19 43.70
N GLU A 141 22.66 -8.10 43.12
CA GLU A 141 21.93 -6.86 42.85
C GLU A 141 20.62 -7.12 42.07
N HIS A 142 20.68 -7.94 41.02
CA HIS A 142 19.50 -8.33 40.25
C HIS A 142 18.49 -9.16 41.05
N LEU A 143 18.94 -10.14 41.83
CA LEU A 143 18.07 -10.95 42.68
C LEU A 143 17.34 -10.10 43.74
N LEU A 144 18.04 -9.14 44.35
CA LEU A 144 17.42 -8.18 45.27
C LEU A 144 16.40 -7.29 44.56
N GLN A 145 16.72 -6.82 43.35
CA GLN A 145 15.82 -6.00 42.55
C GLN A 145 14.55 -6.77 42.11
N THR A 146 14.66 -8.06 41.75
CA THR A 146 13.49 -8.86 41.39
C THR A 146 12.60 -9.16 42.60
N ILE A 147 13.18 -9.44 43.77
CA ILE A 147 12.43 -9.64 45.02
C ILE A 147 11.68 -8.34 45.39
N GLN A 148 12.35 -7.19 45.40
CA GLN A 148 11.70 -5.90 45.68
C GLN A 148 10.66 -5.50 44.61
N GLY A 149 10.90 -5.82 43.34
CA GLY A 149 9.94 -5.57 42.26
C GLY A 149 8.69 -6.44 42.35
N SER A 150 8.82 -7.66 42.90
CA SER A 150 7.69 -8.55 43.14
C SER A 150 6.84 -8.14 44.36
N SER A 151 7.44 -7.58 45.41
CA SER A 151 6.73 -7.13 46.61
C SER A 151 6.14 -5.73 46.54
N LYS A 152 6.55 -4.90 45.56
CA LYS A 152 6.09 -3.50 45.41
C LYS A 152 4.95 -3.28 44.42
N LYS A 153 4.35 -4.33 43.86
CA LYS A 153 3.11 -4.19 43.07
C LYS A 153 1.92 -4.07 44.02
N PRO A 154 1.23 -2.92 44.11
CA PRO A 154 -0.09 -2.89 44.72
C PRO A 154 -1.03 -3.74 43.84
N SER A 155 -1.82 -4.58 44.50
CA SER A 155 -2.93 -5.35 43.92
C SER A 155 -4.10 -4.44 43.56
#